data_AF-A0A1I0JFI3-F1
#
_entry.id   AF-A0A1I0JFI3-F1
#
_cell.length_a   1.000
_cell.length_b   1.000
_cell.length_c   1.000
_cell.angle_alpha   90.00
_cell.angle_beta   90.00
_cell.angle_gamma   90.00
#
_symmetry.space_group_name_H-M   'P 1'
#
loop_
_entity.id
_entity.type
_entity.pdbx_description
1 polymer ?
#
loop_
_entity_poly.entity_id
_entity_poly.type
_entity_poly.pdbx_seq_one_letter_code
_entity_poly.pdbx_strand_id
1 'polypeptide(L)' 'ADDTAAAKMAIMRECGIHVVDSPAEIGDTMLRVLGGK' A
#
# COMPACT_ATOMS: atom_id res chain seq x y z
N ALA A 1 -0.39 18.60 -9.14
CA ALA A 1 -0.20 17.21 -9.61
C ALA A 1 -0.42 16.19 -8.49
N ASP A 2 -0.61 16.63 -7.25
CA ASP A 2 -0.67 15.79 -6.03
C ASP A 2 -2.05 15.17 -5.74
N ASP A 3 -3.03 15.42 -6.62
CA ASP A 3 -4.37 14.89 -6.51
C ASP A 3 -4.60 13.60 -7.28
N THR A 4 -3.57 13.12 -8.00
CA THR A 4 -3.63 11.82 -8.64
C THR A 4 -3.50 10.69 -7.62
N ALA A 5 -4.14 9.55 -7.88
CA ALA A 5 -4.00 8.36 -7.04
C ALA A 5 -2.51 7.97 -6.89
N ALA A 6 -1.75 8.00 -7.99
CA ALA A 6 -0.33 7.68 -7.99
C ALA A 6 0.49 8.59 -7.05
N ALA A 7 0.26 9.91 -7.07
CA ALA A 7 0.97 10.84 -6.19
C ALA A 7 0.68 10.55 -4.70
N LYS A 8 -0.59 10.30 -4.35
CA LYS A 8 -0.96 9.95 -2.96
C LYS A 8 -0.36 8.60 -2.54
N MET A 9 -0.33 7.63 -3.45
CA MET A 9 0.28 6.31 -3.21
C MET A 9 1.79 6.39 -2.99
N ALA A 10 2.51 7.27 -3.69
CA ALA A 10 3.93 7.52 -3.47
C ALA A 10 4.19 8.10 -2.07
N ILE A 11 3.44 9.14 -1.67
CA ILE A 11 3.55 9.75 -0.34
C ILE A 11 3.26 8.72 0.77
N MET A 12 2.21 7.91 0.62
CA MET A 12 1.89 6.86 1.60
C MET A 12 3.04 5.85 1.75
N ARG A 13 3.73 5.47 0.66
CA ARG A 13 4.92 4.60 0.72
C ARG A 13 6.09 5.26 1.44
N GLU A 14 6.32 6.55 1.21
CA GLU A 14 7.35 7.33 1.92
C GLU A 14 7.07 7.41 3.43
N CYS A 15 5.79 7.47 3.83
CA CYS A 15 5.38 7.39 5.23
C CYS A 15 5.47 5.98 5.84
N GLY A 16 5.90 4.97 5.08
CA GLY A 16 6.00 3.59 5.55
C GLY A 16 4.67 2.84 5.56
N ILE A 17 3.63 3.36 4.91
CA ILE A 17 2.35 2.67 4.76
C ILE A 17 2.50 1.59 3.69
N HIS A 18 2.00 0.39 3.96
CA HIS A 18 1.92 -0.68 2.97
C HIS A 18 0.85 -0.36 1.93
N VAL A 19 1.29 0.08 0.74
CA VAL A 19 0.42 0.45 -0.39
C VAL A 19 0.58 -0.59 -1.50
N VAL A 20 -0.55 -1.09 -2.01
CA VAL A 20 -0.63 -2.05 -3.12
C VAL A 20 -1.13 -1.38 -4.39
N ASP A 21 -0.72 -1.88 -5.56
CA ASP A 21 -1.10 -1.30 -6.85
C ASP A 21 -2.45 -1.84 -7.37
N SER A 22 -2.95 -2.91 -6.78
CA SER A 22 -4.25 -3.50 -7.10
C SER A 22 -5.01 -3.92 -5.83
N PRO A 23 -6.35 -3.75 -5.78
CA PRO A 23 -7.17 -4.29 -4.70
C PRO A 23 -7.02 -5.81 -4.51
N ALA A 24 -6.67 -6.54 -5.57
CA ALA A 24 -6.46 -7.99 -5.51
C ALA A 24 -5.30 -8.41 -4.59
N GLU A 25 -4.31 -7.54 -4.40
CA GLU A 25 -3.10 -7.82 -3.61
C GLU A 25 -3.26 -7.48 -2.12
N ILE A 26 -4.40 -6.91 -1.71
CA ILE A 26 -4.64 -6.50 -0.32
C ILE A 26 -4.56 -7.71 0.61
N GLY A 27 -5.20 -8.83 0.26
CA GLY A 27 -5.24 -10.03 1.09
C GLY A 27 -3.83 -10.59 1.37
N ASP A 28 -3.02 -10.73 0.32
CA ASP A 28 -1.64 -11.21 0.42
C ASP A 28 -0.76 -10.26 1.24
N THR A 29 -0.93 -8.95 1.05
CA THR A 29 -0.20 -7.95 1.81
C THR A 29 -0.58 -7.98 3.28
N MET A 30 -1.88 -8.08 3.61
CA MET A 30 -2.35 -8.23 4.98
C MET A 30 -1.76 -9.47 5.65
N LEU A 31 -1.79 -10.62 4.98
CA LEU A 31 -1.20 -11.86 5.51
C LEU A 31 0.29 -11.72 5.77
N ARG A 32 1.04 -11.08 4.86
CA ARG A 32 2.48 -10.84 5.01
C ARG A 32 2.83 -9.92 6.19
N VAL A 33 2.05 -8.87 6.42
CA VAL A 33 2.37 -7.84 7.43
C VAL A 33 1.76 -8.15 8.80
N LEU A 34 0.59 -8.80 8.85
CA LEU A 34 -0.10 -9.17 10.08
C LEU A 34 0.14 -10.62 10.50
N GLY A 35 0.34 -11.53 9.55
CA GLY A 35 0.50 -12.98 9.79
C GLY A 35 1.91 -13.40 10.19
N GLY A 36 2.69 -12.49 10.76
CA GLY A 36 4.04 -12.77 11.26
C GLY A 36 4.03 -13.59 12.54
N LYS A 37 3.88 -14.92 12.40
CA LYS A 37 3.88 -15.96 13.44
C LYS A 37 2.71 -15.95 14.42
#